data_AF-A0A1F5CU89-F1
#
_entry.id   AF-A0A1F5CU89-F1
#
_cell.length_a   1.000
_cell.length_b   1.000
_cell.length_c   1.000
_cell.angle_alpha   90.00
_cell.angle_beta   90.00
_cell.angle_gamma   90.00
#
_symmetry.space_group_name_H-M   'P 1'
#
loop_
_entity.id
_entity.type
_entity.pdbx_description
1 polymer ?
#
loop_
_entity_poly.entity_id
_entity_poly.type
_entity_poly.pdbx_seq_one_letter_code
_entity_poly.pdbx_strand_id
1 'polypeptide(L)'
;MREVVERRLWRLEKRHDKEQFVKRKRSEDYGTLEEVFDKPTLMTIYRMLNTGALRGLYGILNTGKEARVYLGELPDGSEVAVKIYLTTSSEFKKGMLMYIEGDPRFTRVRKDTRSLVYTWAMKEYRNLLAAFYAGVKVPKPMKVEKNVLLMEFIGKDGSPAPLLRETHAEDMHQIYRTLMKYVRAMYRKAQLVHGDLSEYNVMIYKGKPVVFDLSQAVLTAHPRAKEYLQRDLSNLERYFGNLGVEVKPMDKAYEWVTGGKE
;
A
#
# COMPACT_ATOMS: atom_id res chain seq x y z
N MET A 1 14.82 -41.67 -18.72
CA MET A 1 13.50 -42.14 -18.23
C MET A 1 13.36 -42.01 -16.71
N ARG A 2 14.35 -42.44 -15.90
CA ARG A 2 14.37 -42.25 -14.43
C ARG A 2 14.24 -40.79 -13.96
N GLU A 3 15.00 -39.84 -14.53
CA GLU A 3 14.92 -38.42 -14.12
C GLU A 3 13.55 -37.75 -14.34
N VAL A 4 12.79 -38.21 -15.35
CA VAL A 4 11.46 -37.66 -15.65
C VAL A 4 10.44 -38.16 -14.63
N VAL A 5 10.59 -39.40 -14.18
CA VAL A 5 9.76 -40.02 -13.13
C VAL A 5 10.07 -39.39 -11.77
N GLU A 6 11.34 -39.18 -11.43
CA GLU A 6 11.75 -38.50 -10.19
C GLU A 6 11.25 -37.05 -10.12
N ARG A 7 11.34 -36.28 -11.21
CA ARG A 7 10.75 -34.93 -11.24
C ARG A 7 9.22 -34.94 -11.09
N ARG A 8 8.54 -35.99 -11.56
CA ARG A 8 7.09 -36.13 -11.41
C ARG A 8 6.72 -36.49 -9.97
N LEU A 9 7.47 -37.40 -9.36
CA LEU A 9 7.34 -37.80 -7.95
C LEU A 9 7.61 -36.63 -7.00
N TRP A 10 8.69 -35.87 -7.21
CA TRP A 10 8.99 -34.66 -6.44
C TRP A 10 7.89 -33.58 -6.55
N ARG A 11 7.28 -33.43 -7.73
CA ARG A 11 6.14 -32.51 -7.94
C ARG A 11 4.86 -33.01 -7.28
N LEU A 12 4.66 -34.33 -7.21
CA LEU A 12 3.53 -34.97 -6.54
C LEU A 12 3.69 -34.90 -5.02
N GLU A 13 4.88 -35.17 -4.48
CA GLU A 13 5.22 -34.97 -3.07
C GLU A 13 5.06 -33.52 -2.66
N LYS A 14 5.59 -32.56 -3.42
CA LYS A 14 5.35 -31.13 -3.14
C LYS A 14 3.89 -30.70 -3.25
N ARG A 15 3.07 -31.38 -4.05
CA ARG A 15 1.62 -31.13 -4.11
C ARG A 15 0.91 -31.76 -2.91
N HIS A 16 1.29 -32.98 -2.54
CA HIS A 16 0.74 -33.71 -1.42
C HIS A 16 1.10 -33.06 -0.08
N ASP A 17 2.35 -32.63 0.11
CA ASP A 17 2.78 -31.84 1.26
C ASP A 17 2.04 -30.52 1.33
N LYS A 18 1.83 -29.85 0.19
CA LYS A 18 1.09 -28.60 0.10
C LYS A 18 -0.40 -28.77 0.40
N GLU A 19 -1.01 -29.88 0.00
CA GLU A 19 -2.41 -30.21 0.33
C GLU A 19 -2.59 -30.69 1.77
N GLN A 20 -1.62 -31.44 2.31
CA GLN A 20 -1.57 -31.86 3.72
C GLN A 20 -1.26 -30.68 4.65
N PHE A 21 -0.46 -29.69 4.22
CA PHE A 21 -0.10 -28.52 5.01
C PHE A 21 -1.26 -27.53 5.15
N VAL A 22 -2.03 -27.33 4.07
CA VAL A 22 -3.32 -26.59 4.11
C VAL A 22 -4.30 -27.27 5.06
N LYS A 23 -4.32 -28.61 5.10
CA LYS A 23 -5.15 -29.36 6.06
C LYS A 23 -4.65 -29.33 7.51
N ARG A 24 -3.34 -29.27 7.75
CA ARG A 24 -2.72 -29.42 9.09
C ARG A 24 -2.68 -28.16 9.95
N LYS A 25 -2.81 -26.96 9.36
CA LYS A 25 -2.90 -25.68 10.11
C LYS A 25 -4.27 -25.04 9.95
N ARG A 26 -5.31 -25.70 10.46
CA ARG A 26 -6.62 -25.07 10.66
C ARG A 26 -6.65 -24.38 12.02
N SER A 27 -6.19 -23.12 12.09
CA SER A 27 -6.81 -22.17 13.02
C SER A 27 -8.04 -21.57 12.33
N GLU A 28 -8.98 -21.04 13.11
CA GLU A 28 -10.19 -20.38 12.60
C GLU A 28 -9.84 -19.25 11.61
N ASP A 29 -8.71 -18.55 11.83
CA ASP A 29 -8.24 -17.46 10.97
C ASP A 29 -7.97 -17.89 9.52
N TYR A 30 -7.43 -19.10 9.28
CA TYR A 30 -7.16 -19.56 7.91
C TYR A 30 -8.44 -19.90 7.15
N GLY A 31 -9.48 -20.36 7.83
CA GLY A 31 -10.80 -20.59 7.21
C GLY A 31 -11.36 -19.31 6.62
N THR A 32 -11.24 -18.19 7.34
CA THR A 32 -11.69 -16.87 6.85
C THR A 32 -10.88 -16.38 5.64
N LEU A 33 -9.58 -16.73 5.55
CA LEU A 33 -8.76 -16.38 4.39
C LEU A 33 -9.17 -17.17 3.15
N GLU A 34 -9.57 -18.44 3.30
CA GLU A 34 -9.98 -19.30 2.18
C GLU A 34 -11.30 -18.86 1.55
N GLU A 35 -12.21 -18.26 2.32
CA GLU A 35 -13.45 -17.67 1.80
C GLU A 35 -13.20 -16.37 1.01
N VAL A 36 -12.10 -15.71 1.31
CA VAL A 36 -11.79 -14.33 0.91
C VAL A 36 -10.86 -14.27 -0.30
N PHE A 37 -9.93 -15.22 -0.42
CA PHE A 37 -8.83 -15.18 -1.38
C PHE A 37 -8.78 -16.39 -2.31
N ASP A 38 -8.36 -16.15 -3.56
CA ASP A 38 -8.16 -17.24 -4.52
C ASP A 38 -6.93 -18.12 -4.17
N LYS A 39 -6.96 -19.37 -4.64
CA LYS A 39 -5.89 -20.36 -4.40
C LYS A 39 -4.47 -19.82 -4.69
N PRO A 40 -4.20 -19.07 -5.78
CA PRO A 40 -2.89 -18.46 -6.01
C PRO A 40 -2.44 -17.46 -4.93
N THR A 41 -3.36 -16.66 -4.39
CA THR A 41 -3.08 -15.71 -3.30
C THR A 41 -2.73 -16.47 -2.03
N LEU A 42 -3.54 -17.45 -1.63
CA LEU A 42 -3.29 -18.32 -0.48
C LEU A 42 -1.91 -18.99 -0.59
N MET A 43 -1.57 -19.50 -1.78
CA MET A 43 -0.26 -20.11 -1.99
C MET A 43 0.91 -19.13 -1.89
N THR A 44 0.68 -17.85 -2.12
CA THR A 44 1.69 -16.81 -1.96
C THR A 44 1.92 -16.55 -0.48
N ILE A 45 0.85 -16.45 0.31
CA ILE A 45 0.89 -16.30 1.78
C ILE A 45 1.56 -17.50 2.43
N TYR A 46 1.13 -18.73 2.12
CA TYR A 46 1.71 -19.96 2.69
C TYR A 46 3.21 -20.05 2.44
N ARG A 47 3.66 -19.62 1.27
CA ARG A 47 5.09 -19.61 0.96
C ARG A 47 5.84 -18.50 1.70
N MET A 48 5.24 -17.34 1.95
CA MET A 48 5.85 -16.32 2.81
C MET A 48 6.03 -16.84 4.24
N LEU A 49 5.03 -17.55 4.78
CA LEU A 49 5.11 -18.21 6.09
C LEU A 49 6.24 -19.26 6.12
N ASN A 50 6.29 -20.13 5.10
CA ASN A 50 7.28 -21.22 5.05
C ASN A 50 8.71 -20.74 4.80
N THR A 51 8.89 -19.59 4.16
CA THR A 51 10.23 -19.01 3.91
C THR A 51 10.72 -18.12 5.04
N GLY A 52 9.94 -17.97 6.12
CA GLY A 52 10.26 -17.06 7.22
C GLY A 52 10.13 -15.58 6.86
N ALA A 53 9.45 -15.23 5.76
CA ALA A 53 9.15 -13.83 5.46
C ALA A 53 8.03 -13.27 6.36
N LEU A 54 7.17 -14.16 6.85
CA LEU A 54 6.14 -13.92 7.87
C LEU A 54 6.17 -15.09 8.85
N ARG A 55 5.94 -14.82 10.13
CA ARG A 55 5.72 -15.82 11.17
C ARG A 55 4.24 -16.16 11.32
N GLY A 56 3.40 -15.13 11.28
CA GLY A 56 1.96 -15.26 11.41
C GLY A 56 1.21 -14.15 10.66
N LEU A 57 -0.07 -14.42 10.39
CA LEU A 57 -1.04 -13.48 9.86
C LEU A 57 -2.25 -13.55 10.78
N TYR A 58 -2.70 -12.40 11.24
CA TYR A 58 -3.72 -12.23 12.28
C TYR A 58 -4.79 -11.26 11.77
N GLY A 59 -5.76 -10.93 12.62
CA GLY A 59 -6.99 -10.19 12.32
C GLY A 59 -6.89 -9.05 11.28
N ILE A 60 -8.03 -8.78 10.65
CA ILE A 60 -8.16 -7.76 9.61
C ILE A 60 -8.06 -6.36 10.23
N LEU A 61 -7.14 -5.55 9.70
CA LEU A 61 -6.97 -4.14 10.06
C LEU A 61 -7.90 -3.24 9.22
N ASN A 62 -8.06 -3.56 7.94
CA ASN A 62 -8.87 -2.76 7.03
C ASN A 62 -9.45 -3.60 5.88
N THR A 63 -10.70 -3.33 5.51
CA THR A 63 -11.38 -3.89 4.35
C THR A 63 -11.65 -2.80 3.31
N GLY A 64 -10.87 -2.81 2.22
CA GLY A 64 -11.08 -1.96 1.06
C GLY A 64 -11.71 -2.71 -0.11
N LYS A 65 -12.21 -1.95 -1.11
CA LYS A 65 -12.72 -2.51 -2.37
C LYS A 65 -11.63 -3.19 -3.21
N GLU A 66 -10.39 -2.75 -3.04
CA GLU A 66 -9.24 -3.11 -3.86
C GLU A 66 -8.30 -4.10 -3.17
N ALA A 67 -8.21 -4.00 -1.85
CA ALA A 67 -7.31 -4.79 -1.03
C ALA A 67 -7.87 -4.95 0.38
N ARG A 68 -7.39 -5.97 1.07
CA ARG A 68 -7.57 -6.13 2.51
C ARG A 68 -6.22 -5.99 3.19
N VAL A 69 -6.19 -5.40 4.38
CA VAL A 69 -4.97 -5.24 5.17
C VAL A 69 -5.12 -6.07 6.44
N TYR A 70 -4.14 -6.91 6.71
CA TYR A 70 -4.08 -7.78 7.88
C TYR A 70 -2.91 -7.38 8.77
N LEU A 71 -3.04 -7.64 10.07
CA LEU A 71 -1.89 -7.63 10.96
C LEU A 71 -1.06 -8.90 10.69
N GLY A 72 0.25 -8.76 10.65
CA GLY A 72 1.19 -9.88 10.56
C GLY A 72 2.29 -9.74 11.60
N GLU A 73 3.03 -10.82 11.80
CA GLU A 73 4.19 -10.86 12.68
C GLU A 73 5.38 -11.41 11.91
N LEU A 74 6.54 -10.80 12.11
CA LEU A 74 7.82 -11.29 11.57
C LEU A 74 8.43 -12.35 12.49
N PRO A 75 9.45 -13.11 12.05
CA PRO A 75 10.11 -14.11 12.89
C PRO A 75 10.68 -13.56 14.20
N ASP A 76 11.09 -12.28 14.22
CA ASP A 76 11.62 -11.58 15.39
C ASP A 76 10.54 -11.04 16.35
N GLY A 77 9.26 -11.28 16.05
CA GLY A 77 8.11 -10.83 16.85
C GLY A 77 7.63 -9.42 16.52
N SER A 78 8.25 -8.72 15.56
CA SER A 78 7.80 -7.38 15.15
C SER A 78 6.49 -7.44 14.37
N GLU A 79 5.60 -6.48 14.63
CA GLU A 79 4.32 -6.33 13.92
C GLU A 79 4.52 -5.72 12.52
N VAL A 80 3.79 -6.23 11.53
CA VAL A 80 3.77 -5.74 10.15
C VAL A 80 2.36 -5.64 9.60
N ALA A 81 2.14 -4.74 8.65
CA ALA A 81 0.92 -4.69 7.87
C ALA A 81 1.09 -5.51 6.59
N VAL A 82 0.12 -6.39 6.32
CA VAL A 82 0.09 -7.24 5.13
C VAL A 82 -1.09 -6.84 4.27
N LYS A 83 -0.83 -6.05 3.22
CA LYS A 83 -1.83 -5.60 2.23
C LYS A 83 -1.93 -6.63 1.11
N ILE A 84 -3.12 -7.21 0.94
CA ILE A 84 -3.42 -8.25 -0.04
C ILE A 84 -4.44 -7.71 -1.04
N TYR A 85 -4.01 -7.52 -2.28
CA TYR A 85 -4.86 -7.03 -3.36
C TYR A 85 -5.80 -8.10 -3.89
N LEU A 86 -7.06 -7.73 -4.12
CA LEU A 86 -8.11 -8.61 -4.62
C LEU A 86 -7.96 -8.83 -6.13
N THR A 87 -7.89 -10.09 -6.55
CA THR A 87 -7.67 -10.47 -7.95
C THR A 87 -8.98 -10.68 -8.75
N THR A 88 -10.12 -10.69 -8.08
CA THR A 88 -11.43 -11.05 -8.65
C THR A 88 -12.44 -9.90 -8.67
N SER A 89 -12.13 -8.76 -8.05
CA SER A 89 -13.05 -7.61 -7.99
C SER A 89 -13.17 -6.92 -9.35
N SER A 90 -14.39 -6.81 -9.88
CA SER A 90 -14.70 -6.11 -11.14
C SER A 90 -14.68 -4.59 -10.97
N GLU A 91 -15.05 -4.07 -9.80
CA GLU A 91 -14.95 -2.65 -9.44
C GLU A 91 -13.48 -2.20 -9.39
N PHE A 92 -12.60 -3.04 -8.85
CA PHE A 92 -11.15 -2.79 -8.83
C PHE A 92 -10.59 -2.52 -10.23
N LYS A 93 -11.01 -3.29 -11.25
CA LYS A 93 -10.53 -3.09 -12.61
C LYS A 93 -10.86 -1.70 -13.15
N LYS A 94 -12.06 -1.20 -12.90
CA LYS A 94 -12.49 0.11 -13.43
C LYS A 94 -11.75 1.25 -12.75
N GLY A 95 -11.63 1.22 -11.42
CA GLY A 95 -10.92 2.25 -10.65
C GLY A 95 -9.41 2.25 -10.88
N MET A 96 -8.80 1.09 -11.09
CA MET A 96 -7.37 0.96 -11.36
C MET A 96 -6.97 1.52 -12.74
N LEU A 97 -7.81 1.34 -13.76
CA LEU A 97 -7.46 1.66 -15.15
C LEU A 97 -7.01 3.11 -15.33
N MET A 98 -7.67 4.05 -14.65
CA MET A 98 -7.35 5.48 -14.76
C MET A 98 -5.98 5.88 -14.20
N TYR A 99 -5.39 5.10 -13.26
CA TYR A 99 -4.04 5.38 -12.74
C TYR A 99 -2.96 4.42 -13.24
N ILE A 100 -3.30 3.49 -14.17
CA ILE A 100 -2.29 2.79 -15.00
C ILE A 100 -2.14 3.41 -16.39
N GLU A 101 -3.19 4.07 -16.90
CA GLU A 101 -3.17 4.68 -18.22
C GLU A 101 -2.09 5.78 -18.26
N GLY A 102 -1.16 5.69 -19.21
CA GLY A 102 -0.02 6.61 -19.28
C GLY A 102 1.13 6.31 -18.31
N ASP A 103 1.02 5.28 -17.44
CA ASP A 103 2.14 4.84 -16.61
C ASP A 103 3.06 3.87 -17.39
N PRO A 104 4.33 4.24 -17.66
CA PRO A 104 5.24 3.44 -18.47
C PRO A 104 5.48 2.04 -17.88
N ARG A 105 5.27 1.86 -16.56
CA ARG A 105 5.44 0.58 -15.85
C ARG A 105 4.42 -0.48 -16.27
N PHE A 106 3.31 -0.08 -16.90
CA PHE A 106 2.22 -0.98 -17.32
C PHE A 106 2.22 -1.28 -18.83
N THR A 107 3.05 -0.59 -19.62
CA THR A 107 3.07 -0.70 -21.09
C THR A 107 3.28 -2.11 -21.64
N ARG A 108 4.12 -2.92 -20.96
CA ARG A 108 4.46 -4.30 -21.35
C ARG A 108 3.76 -5.36 -20.51
N VAL A 109 2.78 -4.96 -19.70
CA VAL A 109 2.06 -5.87 -18.81
C VAL A 109 0.88 -6.47 -19.57
N ARG A 110 0.69 -7.79 -19.43
CA ARG A 110 -0.49 -8.45 -19.99
C ARG A 110 -1.75 -7.83 -19.39
N LYS A 111 -2.76 -7.58 -20.22
CA LYS A 111 -4.03 -6.96 -19.81
C LYS A 111 -4.96 -7.90 -19.01
N ASP A 112 -4.47 -9.07 -18.60
CA ASP A 112 -5.21 -9.97 -17.71
C ASP A 112 -5.21 -9.44 -16.27
N THR A 113 -6.28 -9.74 -15.52
CA THR A 113 -6.49 -9.19 -14.17
C THR A 113 -5.30 -9.42 -13.24
N ARG A 114 -4.73 -10.63 -13.24
CA ARG A 114 -3.69 -10.99 -12.27
C ARG A 114 -2.39 -10.26 -12.56
N SER A 115 -1.98 -10.22 -13.84
CA SER A 115 -0.77 -9.49 -14.23
C SER A 115 -0.89 -8.00 -13.89
N LEU A 116 -2.06 -7.39 -14.07
CA LEU A 116 -2.32 -6.01 -13.67
C LEU A 116 -2.26 -5.83 -12.15
N VAL A 117 -2.95 -6.67 -11.38
CA VAL A 117 -2.94 -6.62 -9.89
C VAL A 117 -1.52 -6.78 -9.34
N TYR A 118 -0.73 -7.70 -9.89
CA TYR A 118 0.66 -7.92 -9.42
C TYR A 118 1.54 -6.72 -9.72
N THR A 119 1.35 -6.11 -10.89
CA THR A 119 2.07 -4.88 -11.25
C THR A 119 1.61 -3.72 -10.35
N TRP A 120 0.34 -3.66 -9.98
CA TRP A 120 -0.21 -2.65 -9.08
C TRP A 120 0.35 -2.76 -7.66
N ALA A 121 0.43 -3.97 -7.09
CA ALA A 121 1.10 -4.20 -5.82
C ALA A 121 2.59 -3.80 -5.88
N MET A 122 3.27 -4.14 -6.97
CA MET A 122 4.66 -3.74 -7.21
C MET A 122 4.80 -2.21 -7.39
N LYS A 123 3.80 -1.55 -7.99
CA LYS A 123 3.74 -0.09 -8.14
C LYS A 123 3.70 0.58 -6.77
N GLU A 124 2.80 0.15 -5.88
CA GLU A 124 2.71 0.69 -4.52
C GLU A 124 4.02 0.46 -3.75
N TYR A 125 4.59 -0.73 -3.79
CA TYR A 125 5.89 -1.03 -3.17
C TYR A 125 6.98 -0.04 -3.62
N ARG A 126 7.09 0.19 -4.92
CA ARG A 126 8.08 1.12 -5.49
C ARG A 126 7.79 2.58 -5.14
N ASN A 127 6.52 2.97 -5.09
CA ASN A 127 6.12 4.31 -4.69
C ASN A 127 6.43 4.58 -3.21
N LEU A 128 6.14 3.62 -2.31
CA LEU A 128 6.50 3.68 -0.90
C LEU A 128 8.02 3.80 -0.71
N LEU A 129 8.81 3.02 -1.47
CA LEU A 129 10.27 3.12 -1.43
C LEU A 129 10.75 4.52 -1.84
N ALA A 130 10.24 5.03 -2.96
CA ALA A 130 10.63 6.36 -3.45
C ALA A 130 10.26 7.48 -2.47
N ALA A 131 9.06 7.42 -1.88
CA ALA A 131 8.62 8.37 -0.86
C ALA A 131 9.47 8.28 0.42
N PHE A 132 9.74 7.06 0.90
CA PHE A 132 10.60 6.83 2.06
C PHE A 132 12.00 7.44 1.86
N TYR A 133 12.64 7.16 0.73
CA TYR A 133 13.97 7.73 0.41
C TYR A 133 13.95 9.25 0.15
N ALA A 134 12.80 9.81 -0.23
CA ALA A 134 12.61 11.26 -0.31
C ALA A 134 12.48 11.94 1.07
N GLY A 135 12.43 11.18 2.16
CA GLY A 135 12.28 11.67 3.54
C GLY A 135 10.82 11.85 3.95
N VAL A 136 9.87 11.27 3.22
CA VAL A 136 8.45 11.27 3.58
C VAL A 136 8.20 10.13 4.56
N LYS A 137 7.48 10.42 5.65
CA LYS A 137 7.09 9.36 6.58
C LYS A 137 5.92 8.57 5.98
N VAL A 138 6.21 7.36 5.56
CA VAL A 138 5.29 6.36 5.00
C VAL A 138 5.54 5.01 5.69
N PRO A 139 4.60 4.04 5.65
CA PRO A 139 4.90 2.67 6.07
C PRO A 139 6.12 2.14 5.32
N LYS A 140 7.21 1.81 6.01
CA LYS A 140 8.42 1.31 5.37
C LYS A 140 8.10 0.02 4.61
N PRO A 141 8.23 -0.03 3.27
CA PRO A 141 7.93 -1.22 2.51
C PRO A 141 9.03 -2.27 2.73
N MET A 142 8.65 -3.52 2.93
CA MET A 142 9.57 -4.60 3.26
C MET A 142 9.73 -5.58 2.11
N LYS A 143 8.61 -6.10 1.61
CA LYS A 143 8.60 -7.11 0.55
C LYS A 143 7.29 -7.06 -0.21
N VAL A 144 7.35 -7.23 -1.51
CA VAL A 144 6.17 -7.49 -2.33
C VAL A 144 6.35 -8.80 -3.05
N GLU A 145 5.28 -9.59 -3.09
CA GLU A 145 5.24 -10.74 -3.97
C GLU A 145 3.84 -10.97 -4.52
N LYS A 146 3.76 -10.98 -5.85
CA LYS A 146 2.50 -11.05 -6.57
C LYS A 146 1.56 -9.95 -6.05
N ASN A 147 0.43 -10.32 -5.44
CA ASN A 147 -0.58 -9.40 -4.92
C ASN A 147 -0.47 -9.16 -3.39
N VAL A 148 0.61 -9.60 -2.74
CA VAL A 148 0.81 -9.47 -1.29
C VAL A 148 1.98 -8.51 -1.02
N LEU A 149 1.72 -7.42 -0.31
CA LEU A 149 2.67 -6.40 0.09
C LEU A 149 2.83 -6.40 1.63
N LEU A 150 4.06 -6.56 2.09
CA LEU A 150 4.47 -6.44 3.49
C LEU A 150 5.10 -5.06 3.70
N MET A 151 4.63 -4.35 4.70
CA MET A 151 5.12 -3.03 5.10
C MET A 151 5.06 -2.86 6.61
N GLU A 152 5.77 -1.85 7.11
CA GLU A 152 5.73 -1.45 8.52
C GLU A 152 4.29 -1.29 9.02
N PHE A 153 4.00 -1.86 10.19
CA PHE A 153 2.74 -1.59 10.88
C PHE A 153 2.83 -0.23 11.58
N ILE A 154 1.90 0.66 11.28
CA ILE A 154 1.80 1.97 11.93
C ILE A 154 0.75 1.87 13.02
N GLY A 155 1.19 1.53 14.22
CA GLY A 155 0.32 1.24 15.34
C GLY A 155 1.09 0.78 16.57
N LYS A 156 0.37 0.19 17.51
CA LYS A 156 0.95 -0.41 18.71
C LYS A 156 0.01 -1.48 19.25
N ASP A 157 0.58 -2.60 19.70
CA ASP A 157 -0.15 -3.67 20.41
C ASP A 157 -1.35 -4.15 19.57
N GLY A 158 -1.12 -4.40 18.28
CA GLY A 158 -2.10 -4.84 17.29
C GLY A 158 -3.11 -3.78 16.83
N SER A 159 -3.11 -2.59 17.44
CA SER A 159 -4.06 -1.52 17.13
C SER A 159 -3.45 -0.49 16.16
N PRO A 160 -4.10 -0.21 15.01
CA PRO A 160 -3.59 0.76 14.05
C PRO A 160 -3.66 2.18 14.63
N ALA A 161 -2.73 3.04 14.20
CA ALA A 161 -2.79 4.46 14.51
C ALA A 161 -4.07 5.10 13.93
N PRO A 162 -4.69 6.07 14.63
CA PRO A 162 -5.89 6.71 14.13
C PRO A 162 -5.62 7.50 12.85
N LEU A 163 -6.62 7.56 11.97
CA LEU A 163 -6.58 8.42 10.80
C LEU A 163 -6.67 9.89 11.23
N LEU A 164 -6.13 10.80 10.42
CA LEU A 164 -6.22 12.24 10.66
C LEU A 164 -7.68 12.70 10.77
N ARG A 165 -8.60 12.11 10.00
CA ARG A 165 -10.05 12.39 10.14
C ARG A 165 -10.65 11.99 11.50
N GLU A 166 -10.04 11.02 12.18
CA GLU A 166 -10.55 10.39 13.41
C GLU A 166 -9.96 11.01 14.68
N THR A 167 -8.95 11.88 14.55
CA THR A 167 -8.27 12.45 15.69
C THR A 167 -7.93 13.90 15.47
N HIS A 168 -8.04 14.69 16.54
CA HIS A 168 -7.50 16.03 16.57
C HIS A 168 -6.12 15.97 17.24
N ALA A 169 -5.05 16.02 16.44
CA ALA A 169 -3.71 16.21 16.96
C ALA A 169 -3.60 17.58 17.66
N GLU A 170 -2.77 17.65 18.70
CA GLU A 170 -2.60 18.86 19.52
C GLU A 170 -2.15 20.08 18.70
N ASP A 171 -1.35 19.87 17.64
CA ASP A 171 -0.83 20.94 16.78
C ASP A 171 -1.13 20.69 15.29
N MET A 172 -2.36 21.03 14.87
CA MET A 172 -2.78 20.91 13.47
C MET A 172 -1.99 21.81 12.51
N HIS A 173 -1.47 22.94 12.98
CA HIS A 173 -0.60 23.80 12.16
C HIS A 173 0.70 23.06 11.82
N GLN A 174 1.30 22.38 12.79
CA GLN A 174 2.50 21.59 12.56
C GLN A 174 2.24 20.36 11.69
N ILE A 175 1.09 19.68 11.85
CA ILE A 175 0.70 18.58 10.96
C ILE A 175 0.57 19.08 9.52
N TYR A 176 -0.16 20.17 9.27
CA TYR A 176 -0.30 20.77 7.93
C TYR A 176 1.06 21.14 7.32
N ARG A 177 1.92 21.86 8.07
CA ARG A 177 3.27 22.22 7.61
C ARG A 177 4.10 20.99 7.25
N THR A 178 3.97 19.91 8.01
CA THR A 178 4.69 18.66 7.76
C THR A 178 4.15 17.95 6.52
N LEU A 179 2.83 17.88 6.34
CA LEU A 179 2.21 17.31 5.15
C LEU A 179 2.57 18.09 3.88
N MET A 180 2.58 19.42 3.93
CA MET A 180 3.03 20.25 2.80
C MET A 180 4.49 19.92 2.44
N LYS A 181 5.37 19.80 3.42
CA LYS A 181 6.77 19.35 3.19
C LYS A 181 6.83 17.96 2.56
N TYR A 182 5.96 17.04 2.97
CA TYR A 182 5.85 15.72 2.34
C TYR A 182 5.40 15.79 0.89
N VAL A 183 4.36 16.57 0.58
CA VAL A 183 3.91 16.78 -0.82
C VAL A 183 5.05 17.33 -1.67
N ARG A 184 5.78 18.34 -1.19
CA ARG A 184 6.96 18.89 -1.88
C ARG A 184 8.07 17.86 -2.06
N ALA A 185 8.37 17.06 -1.03
CA ALA A 185 9.39 16.01 -1.12
C ALA A 185 8.98 14.89 -2.10
N MET A 186 7.72 14.46 -2.08
CA MET A 186 7.18 13.50 -3.04
C MET A 186 7.32 14.04 -4.47
N TYR A 187 6.89 15.28 -4.72
CA TYR A 187 6.93 15.87 -6.05
C TYR A 187 8.36 16.05 -6.56
N ARG A 188 9.24 16.66 -5.75
CA ARG A 188 10.58 17.08 -6.21
C ARG A 188 11.63 15.99 -6.13
N LYS A 189 11.57 15.12 -5.11
CA LYS A 189 12.61 14.11 -4.86
C LYS A 189 12.17 12.72 -5.29
N ALA A 190 10.93 12.33 -5.01
CA ALA A 190 10.40 11.02 -5.42
C ALA A 190 9.84 11.02 -6.85
N GLN A 191 9.63 12.20 -7.46
CA GLN A 191 8.94 12.37 -8.75
C GLN A 191 7.53 11.75 -8.74
N LEU A 192 6.83 11.89 -7.61
CA LEU A 192 5.49 11.35 -7.39
C LEU A 192 4.49 12.43 -7.00
N VAL A 193 3.26 12.25 -7.47
CA VAL A 193 2.05 12.91 -6.95
C VAL A 193 1.22 11.81 -6.28
N HIS A 194 0.72 12.06 -5.06
CA HIS A 194 -0.04 11.05 -4.31
C HIS A 194 -1.31 10.65 -5.05
N GLY A 195 -1.98 11.60 -5.69
CA GLY A 195 -3.15 11.35 -6.52
C GLY A 195 -4.42 11.45 -5.70
N ASP A 196 -4.45 10.86 -4.51
CA ASP A 196 -5.62 10.81 -3.61
C ASP A 196 -5.33 11.26 -2.17
N LEU A 197 -4.47 12.28 -1.98
CA LEU A 197 -4.11 12.71 -0.62
C LEU A 197 -5.27 13.43 0.06
N SER A 198 -5.63 12.98 1.25
CA SER A 198 -6.70 13.52 2.09
C SER A 198 -6.51 13.08 3.55
N GLU A 199 -7.36 13.55 4.45
CA GLU A 199 -7.44 13.14 5.85
C GLU A 199 -7.74 11.64 6.07
N TYR A 200 -8.19 10.95 5.02
CA TYR A 200 -8.45 9.51 5.01
C TYR A 200 -7.18 8.69 4.78
N ASN A 201 -6.17 9.26 4.12
CA ASN A 201 -4.92 8.59 3.72
C ASN A 201 -3.70 9.10 4.53
N VAL A 202 -3.96 9.65 5.71
CA VAL A 202 -2.96 10.10 6.68
C VAL A 202 -3.27 9.50 8.04
N MET A 203 -2.31 8.81 8.65
CA MET A 203 -2.38 8.36 10.04
C MET A 203 -1.61 9.33 10.94
N ILE A 204 -2.06 9.48 12.20
CA ILE A 204 -1.33 10.22 13.23
C ILE A 204 -0.69 9.24 14.20
N TYR A 205 0.63 9.12 14.12
CA TYR A 205 1.40 8.20 14.95
C TYR A 205 2.52 8.92 15.69
N LYS A 206 2.46 8.86 17.03
CA LYS A 206 3.40 9.55 17.94
C LYS A 206 3.49 11.06 17.62
N GLY A 207 2.33 11.70 17.43
CA GLY A 207 2.21 13.13 17.13
C GLY A 207 2.68 13.57 15.74
N LYS A 208 2.99 12.63 14.83
CA LYS A 208 3.49 12.94 13.47
C LYS A 208 2.58 12.32 12.40
N PRO A 209 2.38 13.01 11.26
CA PRO A 209 1.64 12.44 10.15
C PRO A 209 2.46 11.34 9.46
N VAL A 210 1.77 10.28 9.07
CA VAL A 210 2.28 9.19 8.23
C VAL A 210 1.35 9.04 7.03
N VAL A 211 1.89 9.25 5.84
CA VAL A 211 1.13 9.14 4.58
C VAL A 211 1.13 7.68 4.14
N PHE A 212 -0.03 7.15 3.73
CA PHE A 212 -0.15 5.77 3.27
C PHE A 212 -1.06 5.67 2.02
N ASP A 213 -1.15 4.47 1.46
CA ASP A 213 -1.88 4.17 0.22
C ASP A 213 -1.37 4.89 -1.04
N LEU A 214 -0.10 4.61 -1.39
CA LEU A 214 0.52 5.11 -2.61
C LEU A 214 0.22 4.25 -3.85
N SER A 215 -0.83 3.44 -3.81
CA SER A 215 -1.25 2.59 -4.92
C SER A 215 -1.72 3.41 -6.13
N GLN A 216 -2.42 4.52 -5.88
CA GLN A 216 -2.92 5.44 -6.89
C GLN A 216 -1.92 6.54 -7.27
N ALA A 217 -0.81 6.66 -6.55
CA ALA A 217 0.21 7.66 -6.84
C ALA A 217 0.79 7.52 -8.25
N VAL A 218 0.94 8.65 -8.93
CA VAL A 218 1.42 8.75 -10.32
C VAL A 218 2.76 9.45 -10.40
N LEU A 219 3.50 9.20 -11.48
CA LEU A 219 4.74 9.94 -11.75
C LEU A 219 4.41 11.40 -12.08
N THR A 220 5.31 12.34 -11.78
CA THR A 220 5.16 13.76 -12.16
C THR A 220 5.10 13.98 -13.67
N ALA A 221 5.63 13.04 -14.46
CA ALA A 221 5.54 13.03 -15.92
C ALA A 221 4.18 12.55 -16.45
N HIS A 222 3.28 12.07 -15.59
CA HIS A 222 1.96 11.61 -16.00
C HIS A 222 1.14 12.78 -16.58
N PRO A 223 0.37 12.59 -17.68
CA PRO A 223 -0.37 13.68 -18.32
C PRO A 223 -1.31 14.45 -17.39
N ARG A 224 -1.88 13.75 -16.40
CA ARG A 224 -2.78 14.31 -15.37
C ARG A 224 -2.11 14.66 -14.04
N ALA A 225 -0.77 14.61 -13.95
CA ALA A 225 -0.06 14.85 -12.69
C ALA A 225 -0.39 16.22 -12.07
N LYS A 226 -0.53 17.26 -12.90
CA LYS A 226 -0.91 18.61 -12.46
C LYS A 226 -2.29 18.62 -11.79
N GLU A 227 -3.29 18.02 -12.44
CA GLU A 227 -4.66 17.93 -11.93
C GLU A 227 -4.70 17.19 -10.59
N TYR A 228 -4.01 16.05 -10.51
CA TYR A 228 -3.91 15.27 -9.28
C TYR A 228 -3.23 16.04 -8.15
N LEU A 229 -2.15 16.79 -8.44
CA LEU A 229 -1.50 17.60 -7.42
C LEU A 229 -2.41 18.72 -6.92
N GLN A 230 -3.13 19.40 -7.81
CA GLN A 230 -4.09 20.44 -7.42
C GLN A 230 -5.21 19.86 -6.55
N ARG A 231 -5.68 18.64 -6.86
CA ARG A 231 -6.66 17.92 -6.05
C ARG A 231 -6.13 17.61 -4.65
N ASP A 232 -4.93 17.05 -4.56
CA ASP A 232 -4.26 16.73 -3.29
C ASP A 232 -4.12 17.99 -2.41
N LEU A 233 -3.65 19.09 -2.99
CA LEU A 233 -3.52 20.38 -2.30
C LEU A 233 -4.88 20.93 -1.85
N SER A 234 -5.90 20.84 -2.71
CA SER A 234 -7.24 21.35 -2.40
C SER A 234 -7.90 20.58 -1.26
N ASN A 235 -7.69 19.27 -1.21
CA ASN A 235 -8.17 18.43 -0.11
C ASN A 235 -7.53 18.84 1.22
N LEU A 236 -6.21 19.04 1.24
CA LEU A 236 -5.51 19.50 2.44
C LEU A 236 -5.95 20.90 2.86
N GLU A 237 -6.00 21.86 1.92
CA GLU A 237 -6.45 23.22 2.20
C GLU A 237 -7.87 23.24 2.78
N ARG A 238 -8.81 22.50 2.18
CA ARG A 238 -10.18 22.40 2.67
C ARG A 238 -10.23 21.80 4.08
N TYR A 239 -9.57 20.67 4.31
CA TYR A 239 -9.59 19.99 5.61
C TYR A 239 -9.00 20.87 6.71
N PHE A 240 -7.80 21.42 6.51
CA PHE A 240 -7.11 22.22 7.51
C PHE A 240 -7.73 23.62 7.68
N GLY A 241 -8.21 24.24 6.59
CA GLY A 241 -8.91 25.51 6.64
C GLY A 241 -10.21 25.43 7.45
N ASN A 242 -10.96 24.33 7.34
CA ASN A 242 -12.15 24.08 8.17
C ASN A 242 -11.83 23.95 9.67
N LEU A 243 -10.59 23.62 10.02
CA LEU A 243 -10.10 23.55 11.40
C LEU A 243 -9.49 24.88 11.88
N GLY A 244 -9.58 25.95 11.09
CA GLY A 244 -9.02 27.25 11.42
C GLY A 244 -7.49 27.34 11.30
N VAL A 245 -6.85 26.36 10.63
CA VAL A 245 -5.41 26.42 10.35
C VAL A 245 -5.15 27.40 9.21
N GLU A 246 -4.13 28.24 9.36
CA GLU A 246 -3.68 29.11 8.26
C GLU A 246 -3.08 28.26 7.12
N VAL A 247 -3.85 28.14 6.04
CA VAL A 247 -3.45 27.40 4.83
C VAL A 247 -2.91 28.35 3.77
N LYS A 248 -1.96 27.85 2.96
CA LYS A 248 -1.46 28.60 1.80
C LYS A 248 -2.56 28.65 0.74
N PRO A 249 -2.77 29.80 0.06
CA PRO A 249 -3.61 29.85 -1.14
C PRO A 249 -3.10 28.88 -2.21
N MET A 250 -4.03 28.24 -2.94
CA MET A 250 -3.75 27.21 -3.94
C MET A 250 -2.63 27.56 -4.94
N ASP A 251 -2.62 28.77 -5.47
CA ASP A 251 -1.59 29.25 -6.41
C ASP A 251 -0.20 29.25 -5.74
N LYS A 252 -0.11 29.75 -4.50
CA LYS A 252 1.12 29.76 -3.70
C LYS A 252 1.52 28.39 -3.22
N ALA A 253 0.56 27.54 -2.85
CA ALA A 253 0.82 26.16 -2.46
C ALA A 253 1.39 25.36 -3.64
N TYR A 254 0.78 25.48 -4.82
CA TYR A 254 1.23 24.82 -6.05
C TYR A 254 2.60 25.33 -6.49
N GLU A 255 2.80 26.65 -6.52
CA GLU A 255 4.10 27.26 -6.83
C GLU A 255 5.15 26.74 -5.85
N TRP A 256 4.88 26.78 -4.54
CA TRP A 256 5.80 26.30 -3.53
C TRP A 256 6.08 24.80 -3.63
N VAL A 257 5.15 23.94 -4.05
CA VAL A 257 5.46 22.51 -4.26
C VAL A 257 6.35 22.30 -5.50
N THR A 258 6.02 22.99 -6.61
CA THR A 258 6.59 22.68 -7.93
C THR A 258 7.89 23.45 -8.24
N GLY A 259 8.09 24.65 -7.70
CA GLY A 259 9.20 25.50 -8.17
C GLY A 259 9.54 26.76 -7.35
N GLY A 260 8.75 27.14 -6.35
CA GLY A 260 9.01 28.29 -5.50
C GLY A 260 10.29 28.13 -4.68
N LYS A 261 11.08 29.20 -4.58
CA LYS A 261 12.19 29.32 -3.61
C LYS A 261 11.64 29.13 -2.19
N GLU A 262 12.48 28.58 -1.31
CA GLU A 262 12.12 28.26 0.09
C GLU A 262 11.68 29.47 0.90
#